data_AF-A0A965C713-F1
#
_entry.id   AF-A0A965C713-F1
#
_cell.length_a   1.000
_cell.length_b   1.000
_cell.length_c   1.000
_cell.angle_alpha   90.00
_cell.angle_beta   90.00
_cell.angle_gamma   90.00
#
_symmetry.space_group_name_H-M   'P 1'
#
loop_
_entity.id
_entity.type
_entity.pdbx_description
1 polymer ?
#
loop_
_entity_poly.entity_id
_entity_poly.type
_entity_poly.pdbx_seq_one_letter_code
_entity_poly.pdbx_strand_id
1 'polypeptide(L)'
;AMTLAALFLAPLVFIPQVPEHLKYAALGVLFVNVSIGGTLTSYSAPPVLMVANTWKWDSAFMMQQFGWKAAIAVILNASVVSYFLSKSIQNKPAKAAPKEQFAYTVSFIHLLFLTTVVIFAHHPIIFFAIFMLFLGYTQAYENYQSPLILKEGLLVGFFLAGIVVLGGMQQWWLEPIVSDLAPKALFFGATILTAITDNAALTYLGSLITDLSDEGKYMLVAGALTGGGLTIIANAPNPAGATLLKHGFTENSISALSLFLGALPPTLCAMILFLL
;
A
#
# COMPACT_ATOMS: atom_id res chain seq x y z
N ALA A 1 7.41 1.45 -0.19
CA ALA A 1 7.11 1.48 -1.64
C ALA A 1 6.61 2.85 -2.09
N MET A 2 5.48 3.34 -1.57
CA MET A 2 4.86 4.61 -1.98
C MET A 2 5.84 5.79 -2.04
N THR A 3 6.52 6.11 -0.94
CA THR A 3 7.44 7.25 -0.84
C THR A 3 8.53 7.21 -1.90
N LEU A 4 9.19 6.06 -2.09
CA LEU A 4 10.25 5.90 -3.09
C LEU A 4 9.71 6.09 -4.50
N ALA A 5 8.62 5.40 -4.85
CA ALA A 5 8.03 5.51 -6.17
C ALA A 5 7.53 6.93 -6.47
N ALA A 6 6.93 7.61 -5.48
CA ALA A 6 6.53 9.01 -5.59
C ALA A 6 7.75 9.92 -5.83
N LEU A 7 8.83 9.77 -5.07
CA LEU A 7 10.05 10.57 -5.25
C LEU A 7 10.71 10.35 -6.63
N PHE A 8 10.71 9.11 -7.14
CA PHE A 8 11.23 8.82 -8.48
C PHE A 8 10.34 9.37 -9.60
N LEU A 9 9.02 9.32 -9.43
CA LEU A 9 8.06 9.82 -10.42
C LEU A 9 7.91 11.34 -10.40
N ALA A 10 8.11 11.99 -9.26
CA ALA A 10 7.93 13.43 -9.07
C ALA A 10 8.64 14.27 -10.15
N PRO A 11 9.96 14.13 -10.38
CA PRO A 11 10.66 14.94 -11.37
C PRO A 11 10.37 14.55 -12.83
N LEU A 12 9.74 13.39 -13.07
CA LEU A 12 9.48 12.86 -14.41
C LEU A 12 8.06 13.16 -14.90
N VAL A 13 7.07 12.93 -14.03
CA VAL A 13 5.64 12.93 -14.39
C VAL A 13 4.90 14.12 -13.78
N PHE A 14 5.23 14.48 -12.55
CA PHE A 14 4.50 15.49 -11.78
C PHE A 14 5.13 16.88 -11.98
N ILE A 15 5.30 17.26 -13.25
CA ILE A 15 5.88 18.54 -13.68
C ILE A 15 4.86 19.35 -14.49
N PRO A 16 4.94 20.69 -14.56
CA PRO A 16 3.94 21.53 -15.20
C PRO A 16 3.61 21.16 -16.65
N GLN A 17 4.53 20.53 -17.36
CA GLN A 17 4.39 20.26 -18.80
C GLN A 17 3.69 18.93 -19.12
N VAL A 18 3.48 18.06 -18.13
CA VAL A 18 2.67 16.86 -18.33
C VAL A 18 1.19 17.25 -18.16
N PRO A 19 0.30 16.87 -19.10
CA PRO A 19 -1.13 17.11 -18.97
C PRO A 19 -1.70 16.53 -17.68
N GLU A 20 -2.62 17.25 -17.03
CA GLU A 20 -3.15 16.83 -15.73
C GLU A 20 -3.82 15.46 -15.74
N HIS A 21 -4.58 15.13 -16.79
CA HIS A 21 -5.24 13.82 -16.89
C HIS A 21 -4.23 12.67 -16.87
N LEU A 22 -3.03 12.84 -17.44
CA LEU A 22 -1.95 11.84 -17.36
C LEU A 22 -1.30 11.79 -15.98
N LYS A 23 -1.22 12.92 -15.26
CA LYS A 23 -0.77 12.93 -13.86
C LYS A 23 -1.74 12.17 -12.96
N TYR A 24 -3.04 12.38 -13.14
CA TYR A 24 -4.06 11.64 -12.40
C TYR A 24 -4.06 10.15 -12.76
N ALA A 25 -3.86 9.78 -14.03
CA ALA A 25 -3.68 8.38 -14.42
C ALA A 25 -2.43 7.75 -13.78
N ALA A 26 -1.30 8.46 -13.76
CA ALA A 26 -0.07 7.99 -13.13
C ALA A 26 -0.22 7.86 -11.61
N LEU A 27 -0.89 8.82 -10.97
CA LEU A 27 -1.18 8.79 -9.54
C LEU A 27 -2.11 7.63 -9.17
N GLY A 28 -3.16 7.41 -9.97
CA GLY A 28 -4.08 6.28 -9.80
C GLY A 28 -3.37 4.94 -9.93
N VAL A 29 -2.53 4.77 -10.96
CA VAL A 29 -1.71 3.56 -11.13
C VAL A 29 -0.76 3.37 -9.95
N LEU A 30 -0.10 4.44 -9.48
CA LEU A 30 0.79 4.37 -8.32
C LEU A 30 0.04 3.87 -7.08
N PHE A 31 -1.14 4.43 -6.79
CA PHE A 31 -1.93 4.06 -5.61
C PHE A 31 -2.44 2.62 -5.68
N VAL A 32 -3.04 2.24 -6.81
CA VAL A 32 -3.54 0.87 -7.01
C VAL A 32 -2.41 -0.15 -6.97
N ASN A 33 -1.30 0.10 -7.68
CA ASN A 33 -0.19 -0.85 -7.75
C ASN A 33 0.53 -1.02 -6.41
N VAL A 34 0.67 0.05 -5.61
CA VAL A 34 1.23 -0.06 -4.26
C VAL A 34 0.28 -0.85 -3.35
N SER A 35 -1.03 -0.65 -3.48
CA SER A 35 -2.04 -1.38 -2.69
C SER A 35 -1.99 -2.89 -2.98
N ILE A 36 -2.17 -3.28 -4.25
CA ILE A 36 -2.22 -4.71 -4.63
C ILE A 36 -0.83 -5.38 -4.57
N GLY A 37 0.25 -4.64 -4.81
CA GLY A 37 1.62 -5.15 -4.71
C GLY A 37 2.01 -5.56 -3.29
N GLY A 38 1.26 -5.11 -2.29
CA GLY A 38 1.38 -5.56 -0.90
C GLY A 38 1.04 -7.04 -0.67
N THR A 39 0.50 -7.74 -1.67
CA THR A 39 0.15 -9.18 -1.60
C THR A 39 1.32 -10.12 -1.86
N LEU A 40 2.50 -9.62 -2.21
CA LEU A 40 3.66 -10.48 -2.51
C LEU A 40 4.21 -11.18 -1.26
N THR A 41 3.91 -10.67 -0.06
CA THR A 41 4.32 -11.28 1.21
C THR A 41 3.23 -11.09 2.26
N SER A 42 3.29 -11.84 3.36
CA SER A 42 2.33 -11.75 4.47
C SER A 42 2.51 -10.51 5.36
N TYR A 43 3.55 -9.71 5.15
CA TYR A 43 3.89 -8.53 5.97
C TYR A 43 3.95 -7.23 5.17
N SER A 44 3.83 -7.29 3.84
CA SER A 44 4.00 -6.13 2.95
C SER A 44 2.83 -5.15 2.97
N ALA A 45 1.65 -5.55 3.42
CA ALA A 45 0.47 -4.68 3.50
C ALA A 45 -0.27 -4.84 4.84
N PRO A 46 -0.71 -3.72 5.46
CA PRO A 46 -1.56 -3.74 6.64
C PRO A 46 -2.79 -4.67 6.53
N PRO A 47 -3.60 -4.67 5.45
CA PRO A 47 -4.75 -5.58 5.35
C PRO A 47 -4.37 -7.06 5.34
N VAL A 48 -3.20 -7.41 4.80
CA VAL A 48 -2.70 -8.80 4.81
C VAL A 48 -2.23 -9.16 6.22
N LEU A 49 -1.51 -8.26 6.89
CA LEU A 49 -1.03 -8.46 8.25
C LEU A 49 -2.18 -8.70 9.23
N MET A 50 -3.31 -8.01 9.07
CA MET A 50 -4.50 -8.14 9.91
C MET A 50 -5.10 -9.55 9.88
N VAL A 51 -4.99 -10.25 8.75
CA VAL A 51 -5.61 -11.57 8.56
C VAL A 51 -4.60 -12.71 8.62
N ALA A 52 -3.32 -12.44 8.39
CA ALA A 52 -2.27 -13.46 8.24
C ALA A 52 -2.19 -14.41 9.45
N ASN A 53 -2.23 -13.85 10.67
CA ASN A 53 -2.16 -14.66 11.89
C ASN A 53 -3.44 -15.43 12.18
N THR A 54 -4.59 -14.83 11.86
CA THR A 54 -5.93 -15.38 12.09
C THR A 54 -6.21 -16.56 11.15
N TRP A 55 -5.89 -16.41 9.86
CA TRP A 55 -6.15 -17.41 8.83
C TRP A 55 -4.93 -18.25 8.44
N LYS A 56 -3.80 -18.06 9.14
CA LYS A 56 -2.53 -18.78 8.92
C LYS A 56 -1.98 -18.64 7.50
N TRP A 57 -2.11 -17.44 6.93
CA TRP A 57 -1.56 -17.14 5.62
C TRP A 57 -0.11 -16.68 5.73
N ASP A 58 0.80 -17.56 5.30
CA ASP A 58 2.21 -17.22 5.19
C ASP A 58 2.53 -16.53 3.85
N SER A 59 3.79 -16.14 3.66
CA SER A 59 4.21 -15.47 2.43
C SER A 59 4.11 -16.39 1.20
N ALA A 60 4.19 -17.71 1.37
CA ALA A 60 4.05 -18.67 0.27
C ALA A 60 2.59 -18.72 -0.21
N PHE A 61 1.64 -18.79 0.71
CA PHE A 61 0.21 -18.70 0.43
C PHE A 61 -0.12 -17.39 -0.30
N MET A 62 0.36 -16.26 0.23
CA MET A 62 0.12 -14.94 -0.38
C MET A 62 0.63 -14.87 -1.82
N MET A 63 1.86 -15.36 -2.07
CA MET A 63 2.43 -15.40 -3.42
C MET A 63 1.63 -16.30 -4.38
N GLN A 64 1.23 -17.49 -3.93
CA GLN A 64 0.51 -18.47 -4.75
C GLN A 64 -0.93 -18.05 -5.07
N GLN A 65 -1.63 -17.43 -4.11
CA GLN A 65 -3.05 -17.09 -4.27
C GLN A 65 -3.25 -15.69 -4.86
N PHE A 66 -2.45 -14.70 -4.44
CA PHE A 66 -2.61 -13.29 -4.82
C PHE A 66 -1.43 -12.75 -5.63
N GLY A 67 -0.20 -13.12 -5.26
CA GLY A 67 1.01 -12.43 -5.70
C GLY A 67 1.22 -12.42 -7.22
N TRP A 68 1.01 -13.55 -7.89
CA TRP A 68 1.18 -13.60 -9.35
C TRP A 68 0.11 -12.78 -10.10
N LYS A 69 -1.14 -12.75 -9.60
CA LYS A 69 -2.22 -11.91 -10.15
C LYS A 69 -1.90 -10.43 -9.98
N ALA A 70 -1.45 -10.05 -8.78
CA ALA A 70 -1.01 -8.69 -8.49
C ALA A 70 0.20 -8.29 -9.35
N ALA A 71 1.18 -9.18 -9.55
CA ALA A 71 2.34 -8.91 -10.39
C ALA A 71 1.94 -8.61 -11.84
N ILE A 72 1.03 -9.42 -12.42
CA ILE A 72 0.50 -9.18 -13.77
C ILE A 72 -0.23 -7.84 -13.82
N ALA A 73 -1.11 -7.55 -12.85
CA ALA A 73 -1.87 -6.30 -12.78
C ALA A 73 -0.93 -5.09 -12.71
N VAL A 74 0.09 -5.15 -11.85
CA VAL A 74 1.10 -4.09 -11.68
C VAL A 74 1.85 -3.84 -12.98
N ILE A 75 2.32 -4.90 -13.64
CA ILE A 75 3.06 -4.80 -14.91
C ILE A 75 2.17 -4.20 -16.01
N LEU A 76 0.93 -4.66 -16.15
CA LEU A 76 -0.01 -4.14 -17.16
C LEU A 76 -0.33 -2.66 -16.91
N ASN A 77 -0.75 -2.31 -15.70
CA ASN A 77 -1.07 -0.93 -15.31
C ASN A 77 0.13 0.01 -15.53
N ALA A 78 1.33 -0.42 -15.09
CA ALA A 78 2.54 0.37 -15.25
C ALA A 78 2.93 0.53 -16.73
N SER A 79 2.80 -0.52 -17.54
CA SER A 79 3.13 -0.48 -18.97
C SER A 79 2.19 0.43 -19.74
N VAL A 80 0.88 0.34 -19.48
CA VAL A 80 -0.14 1.17 -20.15
C VAL A 80 0.08 2.64 -19.84
N VAL A 81 0.24 3.02 -18.56
CA VAL A 81 0.44 4.43 -18.21
C VAL A 81 1.80 4.95 -18.70
N SER A 82 2.85 4.12 -18.67
CA SER A 82 4.16 4.47 -19.22
C SER A 82 4.09 4.73 -20.72
N TYR A 83 3.33 3.95 -21.47
CA TYR A 83 3.12 4.17 -22.91
C TYR A 83 2.47 5.53 -23.18
N PHE A 84 1.40 5.89 -22.46
CA PHE A 84 0.75 7.20 -22.63
C PHE A 84 1.65 8.37 -22.18
N LEU A 85 2.38 8.20 -21.07
CA LEU A 85 3.34 9.19 -20.59
C LEU A 85 4.52 9.38 -21.56
N SER A 86 5.00 8.31 -22.19
CA SER A 86 6.13 8.38 -23.13
C SER A 86 5.86 9.38 -24.26
N LYS A 87 4.62 9.43 -24.77
CA LYS A 87 4.19 10.39 -25.81
C LYS A 87 4.26 11.84 -25.36
N SER A 88 4.15 12.09 -24.05
CA SER A 88 4.21 13.44 -23.46
C SER A 88 5.62 13.84 -22.99
N ILE A 89 6.51 12.87 -22.75
CA ILE A 89 7.84 13.08 -22.14
C ILE A 89 8.98 13.06 -23.18
N GLN A 90 8.72 12.61 -24.43
CA GLN A 90 9.70 12.26 -25.48
C GLN A 90 10.79 13.29 -25.87
N ASN A 91 10.79 14.53 -25.35
CA ASN A 91 11.72 15.58 -25.80
C ASN A 91 12.40 16.38 -24.67
N LYS A 92 12.71 15.79 -23.51
CA LYS A 92 13.37 16.55 -22.43
C LYS A 92 14.60 15.88 -21.85
N PRO A 93 15.71 16.63 -21.68
CA PRO A 93 16.87 16.12 -20.97
C PRO A 93 16.44 15.85 -19.52
N ALA A 94 16.61 14.62 -19.07
CA ALA A 94 16.49 14.30 -17.65
C ALA A 94 17.45 15.23 -16.91
N LYS A 95 16.95 16.07 -16.00
CA LYS A 95 17.81 16.75 -15.05
C LYS A 95 18.59 15.64 -14.34
N ALA A 96 19.91 15.63 -14.50
CA ALA A 96 20.76 14.64 -13.85
C ALA A 96 20.43 14.68 -12.36
N ALA A 97 19.97 13.54 -11.81
CA ALA A 97 19.76 13.43 -10.39
C ALA A 97 21.09 13.80 -9.70
N PRO A 98 21.07 14.57 -8.60
CA PRO A 98 22.26 14.78 -7.81
C PRO A 98 22.89 13.41 -7.53
N LYS A 99 24.20 13.28 -7.79
CA LYS A 99 24.95 12.09 -7.37
C LYS A 99 25.04 12.12 -5.84
N GLU A 100 24.01 11.66 -5.16
CA GLU A 100 24.14 11.31 -3.75
C GLU A 100 25.11 10.14 -3.65
N GLN A 101 26.13 10.26 -2.79
CA GLN A 101 27.02 9.16 -2.48
C GLN A 101 26.22 8.10 -1.73
N PHE A 102 25.80 7.08 -2.45
CA PHE A 102 25.05 5.97 -1.90
C PHE A 102 25.94 5.17 -0.94
N ALA A 103 25.66 5.24 0.37
CA ALA A 103 26.37 4.46 1.36
C ALA A 103 25.80 3.03 1.39
N TYR A 104 26.23 2.18 0.44
CA TYR A 104 25.78 0.78 0.33
C TYR A 104 25.87 0.02 1.67
N THR A 105 26.90 0.30 2.47
CA THR A 105 27.07 -0.26 3.81
C THR A 105 25.91 0.10 4.74
N VAL A 106 25.45 1.35 4.73
CA VAL A 106 24.32 1.80 5.58
C VAL A 106 23.03 1.10 5.14
N SER A 107 22.77 1.02 3.83
CA SER A 107 21.60 0.29 3.31
C SER A 107 21.64 -1.19 3.68
N PHE A 108 22.80 -1.84 3.57
CA PHE A 108 22.97 -3.24 3.97
C PHE A 108 22.71 -3.43 5.47
N ILE A 109 23.23 -2.55 6.33
CA ILE A 109 22.99 -2.60 7.77
C ILE A 109 21.50 -2.39 8.09
N HIS A 110 20.82 -1.47 7.41
CA HIS A 110 19.37 -1.28 7.57
C HIS A 110 18.56 -2.51 7.14
N LEU A 111 18.94 -3.16 6.05
CA LEU A 111 18.32 -4.41 5.61
C LEU A 111 18.56 -5.52 6.64
N LEU A 112 19.75 -5.61 7.23
CA LEU A 112 20.05 -6.57 8.30
C LEU A 112 19.17 -6.31 9.53
N PHE A 113 19.04 -5.05 9.98
CA PHE A 113 18.14 -4.69 11.08
C PHE A 113 16.70 -5.07 10.76
N LEU A 114 16.20 -4.72 9.57
CA LEU A 114 14.84 -5.04 9.13
C LEU A 114 14.60 -6.56 9.12
N THR A 115 15.48 -7.34 8.50
CA THR A 115 15.37 -8.81 8.46
C THR A 115 15.36 -9.40 9.87
N THR A 116 16.25 -8.92 10.75
CA THR A 116 16.33 -9.42 12.13
C THR A 116 15.05 -9.09 12.91
N VAL A 117 14.53 -7.87 12.78
CA VAL A 117 13.24 -7.48 13.38
C VAL A 117 12.09 -8.34 12.89
N VAL A 118 12.03 -8.64 11.58
CA VAL A 118 10.98 -9.50 10.99
C VAL A 118 11.06 -10.93 11.54
N ILE A 119 12.25 -11.51 11.64
CA ILE A 119 12.45 -12.87 12.18
C ILE A 119 12.01 -12.94 13.66
N PHE A 120 12.38 -11.93 14.45
CA PHE A 120 12.11 -11.90 15.89
C PHE A 120 10.86 -11.08 16.27
N ALA A 121 9.96 -10.81 15.32
CA ALA A 121 8.78 -9.96 15.54
C ALA A 121 7.85 -10.48 16.66
N HIS A 122 7.89 -11.78 16.96
CA HIS A 122 7.10 -12.43 18.00
C HIS A 122 7.79 -12.44 19.39
N HIS A 123 9.01 -11.91 19.51
CA HIS A 123 9.78 -11.85 20.75
C HIS A 123 9.99 -10.39 21.18
N PRO A 124 9.09 -9.81 22.01
CA PRO A 124 9.10 -8.37 22.30
C PRO A 124 10.43 -7.85 22.85
N ILE A 125 11.09 -8.60 23.74
CA ILE A 125 12.38 -8.20 24.34
C ILE A 125 13.46 -8.05 23.26
N ILE A 126 13.57 -9.03 22.37
CA ILE A 126 14.56 -9.03 21.28
C ILE A 126 14.21 -7.91 20.29
N PHE A 127 12.93 -7.77 19.95
CA PHE A 127 12.44 -6.69 19.10
C PHE A 127 12.86 -5.31 19.62
N PHE A 128 12.58 -5.02 20.90
CA PHE A 128 12.95 -3.74 21.51
C PHE A 128 14.46 -3.55 21.58
N ALA A 129 15.23 -4.59 21.89
CA ALA A 129 16.69 -4.51 21.91
C ALA A 129 17.26 -4.16 20.52
N ILE A 130 16.77 -4.82 19.46
CA ILE A 130 17.18 -4.53 18.08
C ILE A 130 16.75 -3.12 17.67
N PHE A 131 15.52 -2.71 18.00
CA PHE A 131 15.02 -1.37 17.70
C PHE A 131 15.85 -0.28 18.38
N MET A 132 16.20 -0.46 19.66
CA MET A 132 17.08 0.46 20.40
C MET A 132 18.49 0.51 19.78
N LEU A 133 19.04 -0.63 19.36
CA LEU A 133 20.32 -0.69 18.66
C LEU A 133 20.26 0.04 17.31
N PHE A 134 19.17 -0.11 16.57
CA PHE A 134 18.92 0.61 15.31
C PHE A 134 18.89 2.12 15.54
N LEU A 135 18.15 2.61 16.56
CA LEU A 135 18.14 4.03 16.91
C LEU A 135 19.55 4.53 17.26
N GLY A 136 20.29 3.78 18.08
CA GLY A 136 21.68 4.08 18.42
C GLY A 136 22.58 4.16 17.19
N TYR A 137 22.44 3.22 16.24
CA TYR A 137 23.18 3.23 14.98
C TYR A 137 22.84 4.47 14.13
N THR A 138 21.55 4.81 13.97
CA THR A 138 21.15 5.99 13.20
C THR A 138 21.62 7.29 13.82
N GLN A 139 21.69 7.35 15.16
CA GLN A 139 22.23 8.51 15.88
C GLN A 139 23.76 8.59 15.75
N ALA A 140 24.47 7.46 15.82
CA ALA A 140 25.93 7.42 15.73
C ALA A 140 26.46 7.79 14.34
N TYR A 141 25.68 7.52 13.28
CA TYR A 141 26.04 7.76 11.89
C TYR A 141 25.14 8.79 11.20
N GLU A 142 24.66 9.81 11.93
CA GLU A 142 23.65 10.79 11.45
C GLU A 142 23.97 11.44 10.09
N ASN A 143 25.26 11.65 9.78
CA ASN A 143 25.73 12.23 8.51
C ASN A 143 25.38 11.39 7.27
N TYR A 144 25.10 10.09 7.45
CA TYR A 144 24.72 9.16 6.38
C TYR A 144 23.25 8.75 6.47
N GLN A 145 22.46 9.39 7.33
CA GLN A 145 21.09 9.01 7.64
C GLN A 145 20.10 10.09 7.21
N SER A 146 18.93 9.63 6.77
CA SER A 146 17.76 10.51 6.66
C SER A 146 17.06 10.62 8.02
N PRO A 147 16.39 11.75 8.31
CA PRO A 147 15.65 11.92 9.55
C PRO A 147 14.60 10.81 9.73
N LEU A 148 14.55 10.24 10.93
CA LEU A 148 13.59 9.18 11.26
C LEU A 148 12.19 9.75 11.42
N ILE A 149 11.22 9.14 10.74
CA ILE A 149 9.78 9.46 10.84
C ILE A 149 9.09 8.66 11.95
N LEU A 150 9.63 8.76 13.18
CA LEU A 150 9.13 8.00 14.34
C LEU A 150 7.69 8.37 14.72
N LYS A 151 7.35 9.66 14.65
CA LYS A 151 6.02 10.16 15.00
C LYS A 151 4.95 9.56 14.09
N GLU A 152 5.19 9.58 12.78
CA GLU A 152 4.30 9.03 11.76
C GLU A 152 4.12 7.52 11.95
N GLY A 153 5.21 6.79 12.17
CA GLY A 153 5.16 5.35 12.46
C GLY A 153 4.36 5.02 13.71
N LEU A 154 4.54 5.78 14.80
CA LEU A 154 3.77 5.62 16.04
C LEU A 154 2.29 5.96 15.86
N LEU A 155 1.95 7.01 15.09
CA LEU A 155 0.56 7.35 14.79
C LEU A 155 -0.15 6.23 14.01
N VAL A 156 0.53 5.62 13.03
CA VAL A 156 0.02 4.42 12.34
C VAL A 156 -0.14 3.26 13.33
N GLY A 157 0.83 3.05 14.22
CA GLY A 157 0.74 2.04 15.28
C GLY A 157 -0.46 2.24 16.20
N PHE A 158 -0.70 3.47 16.68
CA PHE A 158 -1.87 3.81 17.49
C PHE A 158 -3.19 3.61 16.75
N PHE A 159 -3.24 3.94 15.46
CA PHE A 159 -4.41 3.70 14.62
C PHE A 159 -4.73 2.19 14.53
N LEU A 160 -3.72 1.37 14.21
CA LEU A 160 -3.89 -0.09 14.14
C LEU A 160 -4.27 -0.68 15.50
N ALA A 161 -3.65 -0.21 16.60
CA ALA A 161 -4.03 -0.61 17.95
C ALA A 161 -5.49 -0.24 18.28
N GLY A 162 -5.94 0.96 17.89
CA GLY A 162 -7.32 1.39 18.04
C GLY A 162 -8.30 0.49 17.28
N ILE A 163 -7.97 0.12 16.03
CA ILE A 163 -8.77 -0.85 15.26
C ILE A 163 -8.84 -2.20 15.97
N VAL A 164 -7.72 -2.72 16.47
CA VAL A 164 -7.70 -4.02 17.14
C VAL A 164 -8.51 -4.00 18.44
N VAL A 165 -8.32 -2.98 19.27
CA VAL A 165 -8.99 -2.86 20.59
C VAL A 165 -10.49 -2.57 20.44
N LEU A 166 -10.89 -1.66 19.55
CA LEU A 166 -12.30 -1.25 19.40
C LEU A 166 -13.05 -2.11 18.38
N GLY A 167 -12.38 -2.65 17.37
CA GLY A 167 -13.02 -3.37 16.27
C GLY A 167 -13.65 -4.69 16.71
N GLY A 168 -13.12 -5.34 17.76
CA GLY A 168 -13.76 -6.50 18.38
C GLY A 168 -15.20 -6.22 18.83
N MET A 169 -15.49 -4.98 19.24
CA MET A 169 -16.84 -4.56 19.65
C MET A 169 -17.82 -4.41 18.48
N GLN A 170 -17.34 -4.43 17.23
CA GLN A 170 -18.17 -4.29 16.02
C GLN A 170 -18.65 -5.63 15.47
N GLN A 171 -18.15 -6.75 15.99
CA GLN A 171 -18.46 -8.08 15.47
C GLN A 171 -19.97 -8.38 15.46
N TRP A 172 -20.69 -8.04 16.54
CA TRP A 172 -22.07 -8.45 16.76
C TRP A 172 -23.07 -8.03 15.66
N TRP A 173 -22.84 -6.90 14.99
CA TRP A 173 -23.72 -6.43 13.91
C TRP A 173 -23.15 -6.73 12.52
N LEU A 174 -21.83 -6.86 12.41
CA LEU A 174 -21.15 -7.04 11.13
C LEU A 174 -21.16 -8.50 10.68
N GLU A 175 -21.00 -9.43 11.63
CA GLU A 175 -21.01 -10.88 11.40
C GLU A 175 -22.27 -11.38 10.65
N PRO A 176 -23.52 -11.06 11.04
CA PRO A 176 -24.69 -11.53 10.31
C PRO A 176 -24.76 -10.96 8.89
N ILE A 177 -24.34 -9.71 8.68
CA ILE A 177 -24.38 -9.07 7.36
C ILE A 177 -23.36 -9.72 6.41
N VAL A 178 -22.13 -9.94 6.89
CA VAL A 178 -21.03 -10.40 6.05
C VAL A 178 -21.10 -11.90 5.78
N SER A 179 -21.58 -12.69 6.75
CA SER A 179 -21.75 -14.15 6.58
C SER A 179 -22.85 -14.51 5.58
N ASP A 180 -23.87 -13.65 5.42
CA ASP A 180 -24.96 -13.86 4.46
C ASP A 180 -24.60 -13.44 3.01
N LEU A 181 -23.48 -12.73 2.82
CA LEU A 181 -23.08 -12.25 1.50
C LEU A 181 -22.37 -13.35 0.69
N ALA A 182 -22.82 -13.53 -0.55
CA ALA A 182 -22.11 -14.36 -1.52
C ALA A 182 -20.66 -13.85 -1.72
N PRO A 183 -19.66 -14.72 -1.97
CA PRO A 183 -18.25 -14.32 -2.09
C PRO A 183 -18.00 -13.18 -3.10
N LYS A 184 -18.70 -13.20 -4.24
CA LYS A 184 -18.59 -12.10 -5.22
C LYS A 184 -19.18 -10.78 -4.68
N ALA A 185 -20.27 -10.83 -3.93
CA ALA A 185 -20.84 -9.64 -3.29
C ALA A 185 -19.87 -9.07 -2.24
N LEU A 186 -19.16 -9.93 -1.50
CA LEU A 186 -18.07 -9.51 -0.60
C LEU A 186 -16.93 -8.82 -1.36
N PHE A 187 -16.50 -9.37 -2.49
CA PHE A 187 -15.45 -8.77 -3.32
C PHE A 187 -15.80 -7.34 -3.75
N PHE A 188 -16.95 -7.15 -4.38
CA PHE A 188 -17.38 -5.84 -4.86
C PHE A 188 -17.70 -4.89 -3.70
N GLY A 189 -18.35 -5.39 -2.66
CA GLY A 189 -18.66 -4.62 -1.45
C GLY A 189 -17.40 -4.09 -0.77
N ALA A 190 -16.40 -4.96 -0.55
CA ALA A 190 -15.12 -4.57 0.02
C ALA A 190 -14.36 -3.58 -0.87
N THR A 191 -14.37 -3.77 -2.20
CA THR A 191 -13.74 -2.83 -3.15
C THR A 191 -14.34 -1.43 -3.05
N ILE A 192 -15.68 -1.33 -3.03
CA ILE A 192 -16.39 -0.05 -2.95
C ILE A 192 -16.22 0.59 -1.58
N LEU A 193 -16.41 -0.17 -0.50
CA LEU A 193 -16.27 0.33 0.87
C LEU A 193 -14.86 0.86 1.12
N THR A 194 -13.83 0.19 0.59
CA THR A 194 -12.44 0.66 0.72
C THR A 194 -12.22 2.02 0.08
N ALA A 195 -12.97 2.41 -0.95
CA ALA A 195 -12.84 3.76 -1.51
C ALA A 195 -13.15 4.86 -0.47
N ILE A 196 -13.94 4.54 0.55
CA ILE A 196 -14.38 5.49 1.59
C ILE A 196 -13.95 5.09 3.01
N THR A 197 -13.26 3.96 3.18
CA THR A 197 -12.79 3.43 4.47
C THR A 197 -11.41 2.82 4.33
N ASP A 198 -10.69 2.68 5.44
CA ASP A 198 -9.35 2.07 5.43
C ASP A 198 -9.40 0.56 5.15
N ASN A 199 -8.56 0.08 4.24
CA ASN A 199 -8.53 -1.32 3.83
C ASN A 199 -8.12 -2.29 4.95
N ALA A 200 -7.29 -1.87 5.90
CA ALA A 200 -6.87 -2.70 7.04
C ALA A 200 -8.02 -2.86 8.04
N ALA A 201 -8.84 -1.82 8.22
CA ALA A 201 -10.04 -1.91 9.03
C ALA A 201 -11.03 -2.95 8.48
N LEU A 202 -11.29 -2.95 7.17
CA LEU A 202 -12.23 -3.91 6.56
C LEU A 202 -11.76 -5.36 6.67
N THR A 203 -10.48 -5.61 6.42
CA THR A 203 -9.90 -6.97 6.52
C THR A 203 -9.79 -7.43 7.96
N TYR A 204 -9.46 -6.54 8.90
CA TYR A 204 -9.52 -6.84 10.32
C TYR A 204 -10.93 -7.22 10.76
N LEU A 205 -11.94 -6.41 10.42
CA LEU A 205 -13.33 -6.68 10.78
C LEU A 205 -13.81 -8.02 10.20
N GLY A 206 -13.45 -8.35 8.96
CA GLY A 206 -13.78 -9.67 8.42
C GLY A 206 -13.00 -10.83 9.03
N SER A 207 -11.81 -10.59 9.60
CA SER A 207 -11.07 -11.61 10.36
C SER A 207 -11.77 -12.02 11.66
N LEU A 208 -12.68 -11.18 12.17
CA LEU A 208 -13.48 -11.48 13.36
C LEU A 208 -14.64 -12.45 13.08
N ILE A 209 -14.95 -12.70 11.81
CA ILE A 209 -16.06 -13.58 11.41
C ILE A 209 -15.55 -15.02 11.36
N THR A 210 -16.13 -15.89 12.18
CA THR A 210 -15.65 -17.27 12.33
C THR A 210 -16.02 -18.17 11.15
N ASP A 211 -17.20 -17.97 10.56
CA ASP A 211 -17.79 -18.88 9.59
C ASP A 211 -17.61 -18.43 8.12
N LEU A 212 -16.61 -17.59 7.85
CA LEU A 212 -16.33 -17.16 6.48
C LEU A 212 -15.69 -18.29 5.67
N SER A 213 -16.28 -18.62 4.52
CA SER A 213 -15.72 -19.61 3.59
C SER A 213 -14.33 -19.18 3.08
N ASP A 214 -13.49 -20.12 2.66
CA ASP A 214 -12.16 -19.77 2.15
C ASP A 214 -12.22 -18.88 0.89
N GLU A 215 -13.23 -19.09 0.04
CA GLU A 215 -13.53 -18.19 -1.08
C GLU A 215 -13.93 -16.79 -0.57
N GLY A 216 -14.76 -16.71 0.47
CA GLY A 216 -15.15 -15.45 1.10
C GLY A 216 -13.96 -14.68 1.69
N LYS A 217 -13.05 -15.38 2.39
CA LYS A 217 -11.79 -14.81 2.91
C LYS A 217 -10.94 -14.23 1.79
N TYR A 218 -10.74 -15.00 0.73
CA TYR A 218 -10.00 -14.54 -0.45
C TYR A 218 -10.65 -13.30 -1.08
N MET A 219 -11.97 -13.36 -1.33
CA MET A 219 -12.73 -12.30 -2.00
C MET A 219 -12.76 -11.01 -1.18
N LEU A 220 -12.90 -11.10 0.14
CA LEU A 220 -12.84 -9.95 1.04
C LEU A 220 -11.49 -9.24 0.95
N VAL A 221 -10.39 -9.99 1.08
CA VAL A 221 -9.04 -9.42 1.05
C VAL A 221 -8.69 -8.89 -0.33
N ALA A 222 -9.02 -9.63 -1.39
CA ALA A 222 -8.82 -9.21 -2.77
C ALA A 222 -9.58 -7.90 -3.07
N GLY A 223 -10.84 -7.82 -2.63
CA GLY A 223 -11.65 -6.60 -2.79
C GLY A 223 -11.07 -5.41 -2.02
N ALA A 224 -10.70 -5.61 -0.75
CA ALA A 224 -10.11 -4.56 0.08
C ALA A 224 -8.78 -4.03 -0.51
N LEU A 225 -7.93 -4.91 -1.04
CA LEU A 225 -6.67 -4.50 -1.67
C LEU A 225 -6.89 -3.77 -2.99
N THR A 226 -7.87 -4.22 -3.78
CA THR A 226 -8.20 -3.64 -5.08
C THR A 226 -8.77 -2.24 -4.94
N GLY A 227 -9.66 -2.02 -3.97
CA GLY A 227 -10.23 -0.70 -3.68
C GLY A 227 -9.24 0.29 -3.06
N GLY A 228 -8.13 -0.20 -2.48
CA GLY A 228 -7.18 0.60 -1.71
C GLY A 228 -6.49 1.73 -2.49
N GLY A 229 -6.56 1.73 -3.82
CA GLY A 229 -6.02 2.81 -4.66
C GLY A 229 -7.03 3.87 -5.11
N LEU A 230 -8.33 3.69 -4.85
CA LEU A 230 -9.39 4.52 -5.44
C LEU A 230 -9.43 5.95 -4.90
N THR A 231 -9.01 6.18 -3.65
CA THR A 231 -9.03 7.52 -3.03
C THR A 231 -7.83 7.72 -2.11
N ILE A 232 -7.64 8.96 -1.63
CA ILE A 232 -6.57 9.31 -0.68
C ILE A 232 -6.75 8.60 0.67
N ILE A 233 -7.99 8.36 1.10
CA ILE A 233 -8.27 7.79 2.43
C ILE A 233 -8.35 6.26 2.45
N ALA A 234 -8.38 5.63 1.28
CA ALA A 234 -8.55 4.19 1.11
C ALA A 234 -7.41 3.34 1.70
N ASN A 235 -6.21 3.93 1.81
CA ASN A 235 -5.02 3.21 2.26
C ASN A 235 -3.99 4.18 2.88
N ALA A 236 -3.39 3.79 4.01
CA ALA A 236 -2.44 4.60 4.76
C ALA A 236 -1.26 5.22 3.96
N PRO A 237 -0.69 4.57 2.91
CA PRO A 237 0.35 5.18 2.09
C PRO A 237 -0.16 6.30 1.16
N ASN A 238 -1.43 6.32 0.77
CA ASN A 238 -1.95 7.25 -0.25
C ASN A 238 -1.80 8.73 0.16
N PRO A 239 -2.06 9.14 1.42
CA PRO A 239 -1.76 10.51 1.87
C PRO A 239 -0.28 10.87 1.75
N ALA A 240 0.64 9.94 1.99
CA ALA A 240 2.08 10.17 1.82
C ALA A 240 2.43 10.39 0.34
N GLY A 241 1.89 9.57 -0.58
CA GLY A 241 2.05 9.79 -2.02
C GLY A 241 1.46 11.12 -2.47
N ALA A 242 0.23 11.44 -2.03
CA ALA A 242 -0.46 12.68 -2.36
C ALA A 242 0.31 13.92 -1.87
N THR A 243 0.81 13.91 -0.65
CA THR A 243 1.56 15.05 -0.08
C THR A 243 2.87 15.31 -0.79
N LEU A 244 3.57 14.27 -1.25
CA LEU A 244 4.80 14.39 -2.04
C LEU A 244 4.55 14.88 -3.46
N LEU A 245 3.40 14.53 -4.06
CA LEU A 245 3.13 14.73 -5.48
C LEU A 245 2.21 15.92 -5.78
N LYS A 246 1.48 16.45 -4.78
CA LYS A 246 0.49 17.53 -4.97
C LYS A 246 1.09 18.78 -5.61
N HIS A 247 2.37 19.07 -5.39
CA HIS A 247 3.05 20.23 -5.97
C HIS A 247 3.22 20.16 -7.50
N GLY A 248 3.04 18.97 -8.08
CA GLY A 248 3.03 18.79 -9.53
C GLY A 248 1.68 19.05 -10.20
N PHE A 249 0.61 19.29 -9.44
CA PHE A 249 -0.75 19.55 -9.94
C PHE A 249 -1.05 21.05 -9.95
N THR A 250 -2.09 21.44 -10.70
CA THR A 250 -2.60 22.82 -10.63
C THR A 250 -3.02 23.15 -9.20
N GLU A 251 -2.78 24.39 -8.79
CA GLU A 251 -3.10 24.89 -7.44
C GLU A 251 -2.43 24.12 -6.28
N ASN A 252 -1.42 23.29 -6.57
CA ASN A 252 -0.76 22.42 -5.58
C ASN A 252 -1.73 21.49 -4.83
N SER A 253 -2.82 21.08 -5.50
CA SER A 253 -3.89 20.27 -4.91
C SER A 253 -4.26 19.07 -5.78
N ILE A 254 -4.84 18.04 -5.16
CA ILE A 254 -5.28 16.82 -5.85
C ILE A 254 -6.79 16.74 -5.72
N SER A 255 -7.50 16.79 -6.86
CA SER A 255 -8.94 16.60 -6.91
C SER A 255 -9.29 15.14 -6.59
N ALA A 256 -10.21 14.95 -5.63
CA ALA A 256 -10.69 13.62 -5.24
C ALA A 256 -11.37 12.90 -6.42
N LEU A 257 -12.19 13.62 -7.19
CA LEU A 257 -12.89 13.04 -8.34
C LEU A 257 -11.91 12.65 -9.46
N SER A 258 -10.95 13.52 -9.76
CA SER A 258 -9.96 13.25 -10.81
C SER A 258 -9.03 12.09 -10.44
N LEU A 259 -8.66 11.97 -9.16
CA LEU A 259 -7.95 10.80 -8.65
C LEU A 259 -8.79 9.53 -8.80
N PHE A 260 -10.05 9.56 -8.37
CA PHE A 260 -10.95 8.41 -8.49
C PHE A 260 -11.09 7.94 -9.95
N LEU A 261 -11.30 8.87 -10.87
CA LEU A 261 -11.36 8.57 -12.31
C LEU A 261 -10.03 8.05 -12.86
N GLY A 262 -8.90 8.58 -12.40
CA GLY A 262 -7.57 8.09 -12.77
C GLY A 262 -7.23 6.71 -12.22
N ALA A 263 -7.77 6.35 -11.05
CA ALA A 263 -7.58 5.06 -10.39
C ALA A 263 -8.54 3.97 -10.88
N LEU A 264 -9.69 4.34 -11.46
CA LEU A 264 -10.70 3.41 -11.95
C LEU A 264 -10.15 2.37 -12.95
N PRO A 265 -9.47 2.75 -14.05
CA PRO A 265 -8.92 1.77 -14.99
C PRO A 265 -7.92 0.77 -14.38
N PRO A 266 -6.90 1.18 -13.60
CA PRO A 266 -6.00 0.22 -12.98
C PRO A 266 -6.69 -0.64 -11.91
N THR A 267 -7.68 -0.12 -11.20
CA THR A 267 -8.53 -0.90 -10.29
C THR A 267 -9.28 -1.98 -11.04
N LEU A 268 -9.95 -1.65 -12.16
CA LEU A 268 -10.66 -2.63 -12.97
C LEU A 268 -9.74 -3.73 -13.51
N CYS A 269 -8.51 -3.39 -13.91
CA CYS A 269 -7.50 -4.37 -14.31
C CYS A 269 -7.17 -5.35 -13.16
N ALA A 270 -6.95 -4.82 -11.96
CA ALA A 270 -6.73 -5.64 -10.76
C ALA A 270 -7.97 -6.50 -10.42
N MET A 271 -9.18 -5.95 -10.55
CA MET A 271 -10.42 -6.68 -10.28
C MET A 271 -10.56 -7.89 -11.20
N ILE A 272 -10.33 -7.72 -12.50
CA ILE A 272 -10.40 -8.82 -13.46
C ILE A 272 -9.41 -9.92 -13.06
N LEU A 273 -8.17 -9.57 -12.74
CA LEU A 273 -7.13 -10.56 -12.40
C LEU A 273 -7.38 -11.27 -11.07
N PHE A 274 -7.94 -10.59 -10.06
CA PHE A 274 -8.28 -11.23 -8.79
C PHE A 274 -9.53 -12.11 -8.86
N LEU A 275 -10.41 -11.90 -9.84
CA LEU A 275 -11.58 -12.74 -10.07
C LEU A 275 -11.31 -13.99 -10.92
N LEU A 276 -10.09 -14.12 -11.48
CA LEU A 276 -9.61 -15.33 -12.16
C LEU A 276 -9.15 -16.40 -11.16
#